data_AF-A0A1H7CJW1-F1
#
_entry.id   AF-A0A1H7CJW1-F1
#
_cell.length_a   1.000
_cell.length_b   1.000
_cell.length_c   1.000
_cell.angle_alpha   90.00
_cell.angle_beta   90.00
_cell.angle_gamma   90.00
#
_symmetry.space_group_name_H-M   'P 1'
#
loop_
_entity.id
_entity.type
_entity.pdbx_description
1 polymer ?
#
loop_
_entity_poly.entity_id
_entity_poly.type
_entity_poly.pdbx_seq_one_letter_code
_entity_poly.pdbx_strand_id
1 'polypeptide(L)'
;MKPNYSNYGLSISMGKRLRKEVETQLINDLTKYGIDNNELLFDWSDSCIEGRCANYLDGSVDCFSGIKLFDTNDNLIVDGWMDFISEKSYDIFIVYWDFLSIYENEKRLKIKETSEIPSHIIEILPAKLRENFARWDGNVHVRCKQVYP
;
A
#
# COMPACT_ATOMS: atom_id res chain seq x y z
N MET A 1 14.62 15.14 -5.19
CA MET A 1 14.67 14.37 -3.92
C MET A 1 15.52 13.14 -4.18
N LYS A 2 16.35 12.70 -3.23
CA LYS A 2 17.19 11.51 -3.42
C LYS A 2 16.56 10.31 -2.68
N PRO A 3 16.36 9.16 -3.33
CA PRO A 3 15.76 7.99 -2.69
C PRO A 3 16.67 7.32 -1.66
N ASN A 4 16.07 6.57 -0.72
CA ASN A 4 16.77 5.72 0.24
C ASN A 4 16.21 4.29 0.31
N TYR A 5 16.68 3.44 -0.58
CA TYR A 5 16.27 2.04 -0.72
C TYR A 5 16.67 1.10 0.44
N SER A 6 17.47 1.59 1.39
CA SER A 6 17.99 0.78 2.50
C SER A 6 17.32 1.08 3.84
N ASN A 7 16.63 2.22 3.94
CA ASN A 7 15.91 2.62 5.14
C ASN A 7 14.42 2.30 4.96
N TYR A 8 13.90 1.44 5.84
CA TYR A 8 12.50 1.04 5.80
C TYR A 8 11.56 1.95 6.60
N GLY A 9 12.06 3.02 7.22
CA GLY A 9 11.23 3.94 8.00
C GLY A 9 10.38 3.20 9.04
N LEU A 10 9.10 3.56 9.15
CA LEU A 10 8.17 2.86 10.04
C LEU A 10 7.65 1.52 9.45
N SER A 11 7.97 1.20 8.20
CA SER A 11 7.66 -0.07 7.55
C SER A 11 8.65 -1.20 7.88
N ILE A 12 9.57 -0.96 8.82
CA ILE A 12 10.54 -1.94 9.32
C ILE A 12 9.88 -3.17 9.98
N SER A 13 8.63 -3.04 10.41
CA SER A 13 7.83 -4.14 10.97
C SER A 13 7.49 -5.23 9.94
N MET A 14 7.57 -4.91 8.65
CA MET A 14 7.42 -5.90 7.59
C MET A 14 8.68 -6.77 7.48
N GLY A 15 8.50 -8.08 7.68
CA GLY A 15 9.49 -9.09 7.34
C GLY A 15 9.79 -9.09 5.84
N LYS A 16 10.88 -9.77 5.44
CA LYS A 16 11.34 -9.75 4.04
C LYS A 16 10.30 -10.36 3.09
N ARG A 17 9.60 -11.42 3.51
CA ARG A 17 8.57 -12.07 2.67
C ARG A 17 7.32 -11.19 2.58
N LEU A 18 6.89 -10.62 3.70
CA LEU A 18 5.77 -9.69 3.74
C LEU A 18 6.03 -8.46 2.89
N ARG A 19 7.19 -7.81 3.02
CA ARG A 19 7.53 -6.62 2.21
C ARG A 19 7.50 -6.93 0.72
N LYS A 20 8.12 -8.04 0.31
CA LYS A 20 8.10 -8.46 -1.10
C LYS A 20 6.68 -8.67 -1.63
N GLU A 21 5.81 -9.28 -0.82
CA GLU A 21 4.41 -9.48 -1.18
C GLU A 21 3.67 -8.14 -1.33
N VAL A 22 3.82 -7.24 -0.35
CA VAL A 22 3.25 -5.89 -0.38
C VAL A 22 3.69 -5.12 -1.62
N GLU A 23 4.99 -5.07 -1.89
CA GLU A 23 5.56 -4.37 -3.06
C GLU A 23 5.04 -4.98 -4.37
N THR A 24 4.96 -6.31 -4.46
CA THR A 24 4.43 -7.01 -5.64
C THR A 24 2.97 -6.64 -5.90
N GLN A 25 2.14 -6.63 -4.84
CA GLN A 25 0.73 -6.28 -4.96
C GLN A 25 0.54 -4.81 -5.33
N LEU A 26 1.28 -3.89 -4.70
CA LEU A 26 1.22 -2.46 -5.02
C LEU A 26 1.65 -2.17 -6.47
N ILE A 27 2.68 -2.83 -6.98
CA ILE A 27 3.08 -2.73 -8.39
C ILE A 27 1.99 -3.25 -9.32
N ASN A 28 1.38 -4.40 -9.00
CA ASN A 28 0.28 -4.93 -9.80
C ASN A 28 -0.93 -4.00 -9.78
N ASP A 29 -1.19 -3.34 -8.66
CA ASP A 29 -2.29 -2.40 -8.50
C ASP A 29 -2.10 -1.15 -9.36
N LEU A 30 -0.86 -0.66 -9.53
CA LEU A 30 -0.53 0.47 -10.43
C LEU A 30 -0.99 0.23 -11.88
N THR A 31 -0.98 -1.03 -12.34
CA THR A 31 -1.43 -1.36 -13.70
C THR A 31 -2.91 -1.05 -13.92
N LYS A 32 -3.72 -1.02 -12.86
CA LYS A 32 -5.15 -0.64 -12.92
C LYS A 32 -5.34 0.87 -13.16
N TYR A 33 -4.30 1.65 -12.92
CA TYR A 33 -4.25 3.08 -13.15
C TYR A 33 -3.49 3.46 -14.44
N GLY A 34 -3.12 2.47 -15.27
CA GLY A 34 -2.39 2.69 -16.52
C GLY A 34 -0.90 3.02 -16.33
N ILE A 35 -0.36 2.74 -15.14
CA ILE A 35 1.06 2.95 -14.83
C ILE A 35 1.78 1.63 -15.03
N ASP A 36 2.68 1.58 -16.01
CA ASP A 36 3.42 0.38 -16.34
C ASP A 36 4.51 0.06 -15.31
N ASN A 37 4.83 -1.24 -15.20
CA ASN A 37 5.80 -1.80 -14.26
C ASN A 37 7.26 -1.59 -14.71
N ASN A 38 7.64 -0.34 -14.98
CA ASN A 38 8.95 0.05 -15.51
C ASN A 38 10.04 0.03 -14.44
N GLU A 39 10.35 -1.15 -13.89
CA GLU A 39 11.42 -1.36 -12.91
C GLU A 39 11.41 -0.35 -11.75
N LEU A 40 10.22 -0.11 -11.19
CA LEU A 40 10.04 0.84 -10.11
C LEU A 40 10.68 0.34 -8.81
N LEU A 41 11.36 1.25 -8.12
CA LEU A 41 12.07 1.00 -6.87
C LEU A 41 11.34 1.68 -5.71
N PHE A 42 10.98 0.90 -4.68
CA PHE A 42 10.31 1.42 -3.50
C PHE A 42 11.28 2.13 -2.56
N ASP A 43 10.88 3.32 -2.15
CA ASP A 43 11.45 4.05 -1.04
C ASP A 43 10.42 4.12 0.10
N TRP A 44 10.77 3.47 1.20
CA TRP A 44 9.98 3.42 2.42
C TRP A 44 10.52 4.33 3.51
N SER A 45 11.60 5.09 3.26
CA SER A 45 12.35 5.79 4.33
C SER A 45 11.50 6.80 5.07
N ASP A 46 10.56 7.41 4.37
CA ASP A 46 9.63 8.42 4.90
C ASP A 46 8.25 7.84 5.21
N SER A 47 8.11 6.50 5.21
CA SER A 47 6.82 5.87 5.47
C SER A 47 6.34 6.17 6.89
N CYS A 48 5.07 6.55 7.00
CA CYS A 48 4.41 6.83 8.27
C CYS A 48 3.26 5.85 8.51
N ILE A 49 3.05 5.43 9.75
CA ILE A 49 1.92 4.57 10.14
C ILE A 49 0.67 5.43 10.25
N GLU A 50 -0.34 5.11 9.45
CA GLU A 50 -1.67 5.75 9.48
C GLU A 50 -2.68 4.95 10.31
N GLY A 51 -2.25 3.80 10.86
CA GLY A 51 -3.03 2.94 11.74
C GLY A 51 -3.42 1.61 11.11
N ARG A 52 -4.20 0.81 11.84
CA ARG A 52 -4.66 -0.56 11.50
C ARG A 52 -3.51 -1.52 11.23
N CYS A 53 -3.32 -2.51 12.11
CA CYS A 53 -2.27 -3.51 11.96
C CYS A 53 -2.82 -4.91 11.62
N ALA A 54 -2.05 -5.70 10.89
CA ALA A 54 -2.28 -7.14 10.74
C ALA A 54 -0.95 -7.91 10.73
N ASN A 55 -0.95 -9.13 11.29
CA ASN A 55 0.16 -10.05 11.15
C ASN A 55 -0.05 -10.92 9.91
N TYR A 56 0.94 -10.96 9.03
CA TYR A 56 0.92 -11.78 7.81
C TYR A 56 2.33 -12.23 7.44
N LEU A 57 2.47 -13.47 6.96
CA LEU A 57 3.77 -14.09 6.66
C LEU A 57 4.79 -13.99 7.82
N ASP A 58 5.89 -13.27 7.61
CA ASP A 58 7.04 -13.16 8.50
C ASP A 58 7.12 -11.80 9.23
N GLY A 59 6.01 -11.07 9.34
CA GLY A 59 5.96 -9.81 10.08
C GLY A 59 4.56 -9.26 10.29
N SER A 60 4.49 -7.94 10.49
CA SER A 60 3.24 -7.19 10.57
C SER A 60 3.23 -6.06 9.56
N VAL A 61 2.03 -5.69 9.12
CA VAL A 61 1.78 -4.59 8.20
C VAL A 61 0.82 -3.61 8.85
N ASP A 62 1.04 -2.31 8.63
CA ASP A 62 0.12 -1.23 8.97
C ASP A 62 -0.33 -0.53 7.68
N CYS A 63 -1.34 0.35 7.74
CA CYS A 63 -1.56 1.31 6.65
C CYS A 63 -0.37 2.29 6.65
N PHE A 64 0.28 2.46 5.51
CA PHE A 64 1.44 3.34 5.38
C PHE A 64 1.15 4.49 4.43
N SER A 65 1.51 5.71 4.82
CA SER A 65 1.58 6.88 3.94
C SER A 65 3.01 7.18 3.53
N GLY A 66 3.20 8.06 2.55
CA GLY A 66 4.52 8.55 2.16
C GLY A 66 5.38 7.50 1.46
N ILE A 67 4.74 6.50 0.85
CA ILE A 67 5.39 5.47 0.04
C ILE A 67 5.72 6.10 -1.31
N LYS A 68 7.00 6.05 -1.68
CA LYS A 68 7.46 6.65 -2.94
C LYS A 68 8.09 5.59 -3.82
N LEU A 69 7.82 5.67 -5.12
CA LEU A 69 8.50 4.82 -6.11
C LEU A 69 9.27 5.68 -7.09
N PHE A 70 10.46 5.21 -7.41
CA PHE A 70 11.39 5.86 -8.31
C PHE A 70 11.70 4.97 -9.51
N ASP A 71 12.04 5.58 -10.64
CA ASP A 71 12.62 4.84 -11.75
C ASP A 71 14.10 4.49 -11.47
N THR A 72 14.73 3.78 -12.41
CA THR A 72 16.14 3.38 -12.32
C THR A 72 17.13 4.55 -12.37
N ASN A 73 16.66 5.77 -12.66
CA ASN A 73 17.44 6.99 -12.71
C ASN A 73 17.18 7.89 -11.48
N ASP A 74 16.55 7.36 -10.44
CA ASP A 74 16.15 8.07 -9.22
C ASP A 74 15.15 9.23 -9.46
N ASN A 75 14.37 9.19 -10.54
CA ASN A 75 13.26 10.12 -10.74
C ASN A 75 12.03 9.63 -9.96
N LEU A 76 11.39 10.53 -9.21
CA LEU A 76 10.14 10.20 -8.51
C LEU A 76 9.03 9.97 -9.54
N ILE A 77 8.39 8.81 -9.49
CA ILE A 77 7.28 8.44 -10.39
C ILE A 77 5.96 8.37 -9.63
N VAL A 78 5.96 7.82 -8.42
CA VAL A 78 4.75 7.61 -7.61
C VAL A 78 4.96 8.12 -6.19
N ASP A 79 3.93 8.74 -5.62
CA ASP A 79 3.79 9.03 -4.19
C ASP A 79 2.36 8.65 -3.77
N GLY A 80 2.22 7.88 -2.70
CA GLY A 80 0.91 7.46 -2.25
C GLY A 80 0.91 6.84 -0.86
N TRP A 81 -0.29 6.41 -0.50
CA TRP A 81 -0.58 5.67 0.71
C TRP A 81 -0.95 4.25 0.32
N MET A 82 -0.91 3.32 1.25
CA MET A 82 -1.49 2.00 1.07
C MET A 82 -2.53 1.73 2.15
N ASP A 83 -3.56 1.00 1.78
CA ASP A 83 -4.44 0.30 2.70
C ASP A 83 -4.50 -1.19 2.31
N PHE A 84 -5.07 -2.01 3.17
CA PHE A 84 -5.15 -3.45 2.97
C PHE A 84 -6.46 -4.04 3.52
N ILE A 85 -6.83 -5.18 2.93
CA ILE A 85 -7.86 -6.09 3.43
C ILE A 85 -7.17 -7.34 3.92
N SER A 86 -7.39 -7.69 5.18
CA SER A 86 -6.90 -8.94 5.78
C SER A 86 -8.07 -9.68 6.42
N GLU A 87 -8.43 -10.83 5.86
CA GLU A 87 -9.50 -11.68 6.39
C GLU A 87 -9.02 -13.13 6.48
N LYS A 88 -8.71 -13.56 7.69
CA LYS A 88 -8.13 -14.89 7.96
C LYS A 88 -9.09 -16.03 7.63
N SER A 89 -10.40 -15.82 7.79
CA SER A 89 -11.40 -16.87 7.55
C SER A 89 -11.50 -17.26 6.08
N TYR A 90 -11.03 -16.39 5.18
CA TYR A 90 -11.03 -16.60 3.74
C TYR A 90 -9.61 -16.73 3.17
N ASP A 91 -8.58 -16.72 4.02
CA ASP A 91 -7.16 -16.68 3.63
C ASP A 91 -6.85 -15.54 2.64
N ILE A 92 -7.38 -14.34 2.93
CA ILE A 92 -7.25 -13.16 2.07
C ILE A 92 -6.31 -12.15 2.70
N PHE A 93 -5.33 -11.72 1.91
CA PHE A 93 -4.50 -10.55 2.16
C PHE A 93 -4.31 -9.78 0.86
N ILE A 94 -4.93 -8.60 0.77
CA ILE A 94 -4.88 -7.72 -0.40
C ILE A 94 -4.39 -6.35 0.02
N VAL A 95 -3.38 -5.83 -0.66
CA VAL A 95 -2.85 -4.48 -0.49
C VAL A 95 -3.10 -3.68 -1.76
N TYR A 96 -3.47 -2.42 -1.60
CA TYR A 96 -3.81 -1.53 -2.71
C TYR A 96 -3.43 -0.09 -2.39
N TRP A 97 -3.30 0.71 -3.44
CA TRP A 97 -3.00 2.13 -3.29
C TRP A 97 -4.20 2.90 -2.75
N ASP A 98 -3.89 3.80 -1.83
CA ASP A 98 -4.74 4.89 -1.39
C ASP A 98 -4.06 6.24 -1.64
N PHE A 99 -4.83 7.31 -1.82
CA PHE A 99 -4.32 8.68 -2.08
C PHE A 99 -3.16 8.76 -3.11
N LEU A 100 -3.28 8.05 -4.22
CA LEU A 100 -2.23 7.87 -5.23
C LEU A 100 -1.99 9.13 -6.08
N SER A 101 -0.72 9.52 -6.23
CA SER A 101 -0.25 10.54 -7.15
C SER A 101 0.88 10.02 -8.04
N ILE A 102 0.92 10.49 -9.28
CA ILE A 102 2.04 10.26 -10.20
C ILE A 102 2.74 11.57 -10.53
N TYR A 103 3.99 11.45 -10.95
CA TYR A 103 4.84 12.56 -11.34
C TYR A 103 5.28 12.40 -12.79
N GLU A 104 4.88 13.34 -13.63
CA GLU A 104 5.27 13.41 -15.04
C GLU A 104 5.85 14.79 -15.34
N ASN A 105 7.09 14.86 -15.82
CA ASN A 105 7.76 16.13 -16.12
C ASN A 105 7.66 17.14 -14.94
N GLU A 106 7.92 16.65 -13.73
CA GLU A 106 7.85 17.39 -12.47
C GLU A 106 6.44 17.87 -12.05
N LYS A 107 5.40 17.54 -12.83
CA LYS A 107 4.02 17.84 -12.48
C LYS A 107 3.41 16.66 -11.73
N ARG A 108 2.82 16.96 -10.58
CA ARG A 108 2.02 16.00 -9.81
C ARG A 108 0.63 15.89 -10.44
N LEU A 109 0.25 14.68 -10.82
CA LEU A 109 -1.10 14.31 -11.21
C LEU A 109 -1.69 13.42 -10.12
N LYS A 110 -2.87 13.80 -9.62
CA LYS A 110 -3.56 13.00 -8.61
C LYS A 110 -4.44 11.97 -9.32
N ILE A 111 -4.23 10.70 -8.99
CA ILE A 111 -4.88 9.56 -9.64
C ILE A 111 -6.02 9.02 -8.76
N LYS A 112 -5.81 8.98 -7.44
CA LYS A 112 -6.82 8.60 -6.45
C LYS A 112 -6.78 9.61 -5.31
N GLU A 113 -7.92 10.21 -5.00
CA GLU A 113 -8.01 11.27 -3.98
C GLU A 113 -8.90 10.90 -2.79
N THR A 114 -9.54 9.73 -2.81
CA THR A 114 -10.47 9.27 -1.77
C THR A 114 -9.96 7.99 -1.14
N SER A 115 -10.32 7.74 0.12
CA SER A 115 -10.00 6.51 0.86
C SER A 115 -10.94 5.34 0.60
N GLU A 116 -11.79 5.44 -0.43
CA GLU A 116 -12.74 4.37 -0.78
C GLU A 116 -12.00 3.18 -1.39
N ILE A 117 -12.43 1.96 -1.10
CA ILE A 117 -11.82 0.76 -1.68
C ILE A 117 -12.02 0.79 -3.20
N PRO A 118 -10.95 0.68 -4.02
CA PRO A 118 -11.09 0.70 -5.47
C PRO A 118 -12.00 -0.43 -5.98
N SER A 119 -12.79 -0.16 -7.03
CA SER A 119 -13.75 -1.14 -7.55
C SER A 119 -13.09 -2.45 -7.99
N HIS A 120 -11.90 -2.38 -8.60
CA HIS A 120 -11.14 -3.56 -9.01
C HIS A 120 -10.65 -4.40 -7.83
N ILE A 121 -10.51 -3.82 -6.63
CA ILE A 121 -10.22 -4.56 -5.40
C ILE A 121 -11.50 -5.22 -4.86
N ILE A 122 -12.65 -4.55 -4.95
CA ILE A 122 -13.94 -5.14 -4.55
C ILE A 122 -14.27 -6.35 -5.45
N GLU A 123 -14.04 -6.24 -6.75
CA GLU A 123 -14.37 -7.27 -7.74
C GLU A 123 -13.65 -8.60 -7.50
N ILE A 124 -12.43 -8.58 -6.95
CA ILE A 124 -11.66 -9.80 -6.64
C ILE A 124 -12.07 -10.48 -5.33
N LEU A 125 -12.86 -9.82 -4.48
CA LEU A 125 -13.30 -10.39 -3.22
C LEU A 125 -14.38 -11.49 -3.42
N PRO A 126 -14.41 -12.51 -2.56
CA PRO A 126 -15.56 -13.40 -2.44
C PRO A 126 -16.87 -12.62 -2.25
N ALA A 127 -17.96 -13.08 -2.86
CA ALA A 127 -19.25 -12.38 -2.83
C ALA A 127 -19.71 -12.02 -1.40
N LYS A 128 -19.53 -12.93 -0.44
CA LYS A 128 -19.87 -12.69 0.98
C LYS A 128 -19.07 -11.55 1.62
N LEU A 129 -17.83 -11.31 1.19
CA LEU A 129 -17.01 -10.20 1.69
C LEU A 129 -17.35 -8.90 0.96
N ARG A 130 -17.67 -8.94 -0.33
CA ARG A 130 -18.12 -7.75 -1.08
C ARG A 130 -19.28 -7.05 -0.39
N GLU A 131 -20.25 -7.80 0.12
CA GLU A 131 -21.40 -7.23 0.84
C GLU A 131 -20.99 -6.45 2.10
N ASN A 132 -19.94 -6.89 2.79
CA ASN A 132 -19.42 -6.21 3.98
C ASN A 132 -18.67 -4.93 3.61
N PHE A 133 -17.90 -4.95 2.52
CA PHE A 133 -17.08 -3.82 2.10
C PHE A 133 -17.85 -2.78 1.25
N ALA A 134 -18.93 -3.17 0.59
CA ALA A 134 -19.82 -2.24 -0.12
C ALA A 134 -20.54 -1.24 0.81
N ARG A 135 -20.46 -1.44 2.13
CA ARG A 135 -21.05 -0.58 3.17
C ARG A 135 -20.00 0.07 4.07
N TRP A 136 -18.72 -0.13 3.79
CA TRP A 136 -17.63 0.32 4.66
C TRP A 136 -17.31 1.81 4.44
N ASP A 137 -17.28 2.59 5.53
CA ASP A 137 -17.12 4.05 5.54
C ASP A 137 -15.74 4.53 6.03
N GLY A 138 -14.77 3.61 6.18
CA GLY A 138 -13.41 3.93 6.61
C GLY A 138 -13.17 3.93 8.12
N ASN A 139 -14.19 3.77 8.98
CA ASN A 139 -14.09 4.07 10.41
C ASN A 139 -13.90 2.86 11.34
N VAL A 140 -12.90 2.01 11.11
CA VAL A 140 -12.50 1.01 12.13
C VAL A 140 -11.01 1.13 12.44
N HIS A 141 -10.70 2.06 13.35
CA HIS A 141 -9.38 2.22 13.95
C HIS A 141 -9.11 1.10 14.95
N VAL A 142 -8.67 -0.07 14.47
CA VAL A 142 -8.03 -1.04 15.36
C VAL A 142 -6.60 -0.57 15.61
N ARG A 143 -6.40 0.25 16.66
CA ARG A 143 -5.06 0.57 17.16
C ARG A 143 -4.53 -0.65 17.90
N CYS A 144 -3.56 -1.35 17.31
CA CYS A 144 -2.80 -2.37 17.99
C CYS A 144 -1.85 -1.73 19.01
N LYS A 145 -1.69 -2.38 20.18
CA LYS A 145 -0.58 -2.07 21.10
C LYS A 145 0.71 -2.52 20.41
N GLN A 146 1.52 -1.57 19.96
CA GLN A 146 2.85 -1.86 19.45
C GLN A 146 3.68 -2.49 20.57
N VAL A 147 4.18 -3.71 20.34
CA VAL A 147 5.26 -4.28 21.15
C VAL A 147 6.50 -4.20 20.27
N TYR A 148 7.24 -3.10 20.42
CA TYR A 148 8.60 -3.03 19.88
C TYR A 148 9.50 -3.91 20.76
N PRO A 149 10.40 -4.74 20.18
CA PRO A 149 11.47 -5.38 20.94
C PRO A 149 12.46 -4.35 21.52
#